data_AF-A0A1L3JE17-F1
#
_entry.id   AF-A0A1L3JE17-F1
#
_cell.length_a   1.000
_cell.length_b   1.000
_cell.length_c   1.000
_cell.angle_alpha   90.00
_cell.angle_beta   90.00
_cell.angle_gamma   90.00
#
_symmetry.space_group_name_H-M   'P 1'
#
loop_
_entity.id
_entity.type
_entity.pdbx_description
1 polymer ?
#
loop_
_entity_poly.entity_id
_entity_poly.type
_entity_poly.pdbx_seq_one_letter_code
_entity_poly.pdbx_strand_id
1 'polypeptide(L)'
;MTQTTSSMFKIMLLGFAVGTASILWVNAAHAQTAPKIIEKYEQAAKSGKAPSTATQMAGCAAYWKRWGATLERDWEGKFISEMGAKLAPAKAKKNAAFWQMAAQKKWKKEHKGGLTGYDAAYAGLEKNADRDYEYLTRGNYDKMYNIFDILGSCDTK
;
A
#
# COMPACT_ATOMS: atom_id res chain seq x y z
N MET A 1 -63.88 -38.41 -19.96
CA MET A 1 -63.39 -39.03 -18.71
C MET A 1 -61.91 -39.33 -18.87
N THR A 2 -61.13 -38.97 -17.85
CA THR A 2 -59.83 -39.56 -17.44
C THR A 2 -58.54 -39.12 -18.16
N GLN A 3 -57.72 -38.38 -17.40
CA GLN A 3 -56.27 -38.15 -17.51
C GLN A 3 -55.43 -39.41 -17.24
N THR A 4 -54.22 -39.52 -17.79
CA THR A 4 -52.95 -39.98 -17.14
C THR A 4 -51.80 -39.92 -18.18
N THR A 5 -50.94 -38.88 -18.23
CA THR A 5 -49.62 -38.64 -17.57
C THR A 5 -48.44 -39.54 -17.95
N SER A 6 -47.37 -38.90 -18.46
CA SER A 6 -45.91 -39.13 -18.21
C SER A 6 -45.12 -38.81 -19.49
N SER A 7 -44.00 -38.11 -19.55
CA SER A 7 -43.21 -37.35 -18.60
C SER A 7 -42.42 -36.32 -19.41
N MET A 8 -42.45 -35.06 -19.00
CA MET A 8 -41.57 -34.01 -19.50
C MET A 8 -40.28 -34.01 -18.67
N PHE A 9 -39.13 -34.17 -19.33
CA PHE A 9 -37.85 -33.65 -18.82
C PHE A 9 -37.23 -32.81 -19.94
N LYS A 10 -37.66 -31.55 -20.02
CA LYS A 10 -36.92 -30.51 -20.75
C LYS A 10 -35.80 -30.03 -19.85
N ILE A 11 -34.56 -30.39 -20.18
CA ILE A 11 -33.36 -29.79 -19.59
C ILE A 11 -33.35 -28.33 -20.03
N MET A 12 -33.68 -27.46 -19.09
CA MET A 12 -33.71 -26.01 -19.24
C MET A 12 -32.44 -25.45 -18.62
N LEU A 13 -31.69 -24.71 -19.45
CA LEU A 13 -30.75 -23.62 -19.14
C LEU A 13 -29.66 -23.86 -18.07
N LEU A 14 -28.42 -23.65 -18.47
CA LEU A 14 -27.63 -22.48 -18.04
C LEU A 14 -26.31 -22.50 -18.80
N GLY A 15 -26.31 -21.86 -19.97
CA GLY A 15 -25.06 -21.43 -20.59
C GLY A 15 -24.42 -20.41 -19.66
N PHE A 16 -23.37 -20.82 -18.96
CA PHE A 16 -22.48 -19.91 -18.25
C PHE A 16 -21.76 -19.04 -19.29
N ALA A 17 -22.39 -17.94 -19.67
CA ALA A 17 -21.66 -16.79 -20.17
C ALA A 17 -20.81 -16.28 -19.00
N VAL A 18 -19.55 -16.72 -18.94
CA VAL A 18 -18.55 -16.12 -18.05
C VAL A 18 -18.36 -14.70 -18.53
N GLY A 19 -19.14 -13.79 -17.96
CA GLY A 19 -19.07 -12.37 -18.21
C GLY A 19 -17.69 -11.88 -17.84
N THR A 20 -16.87 -11.57 -18.83
CA THR A 20 -15.68 -10.73 -18.70
C THR A 20 -16.15 -9.30 -18.46
N ALA A 21 -16.74 -9.04 -17.31
CA ALA A 21 -17.15 -7.72 -16.88
C ALA A 21 -16.62 -7.52 -15.47
N SER A 22 -15.36 -7.08 -15.33
CA SER A 22 -14.81 -6.35 -14.17
C SER A 22 -13.29 -6.13 -14.26
N ILE A 23 -12.80 -5.33 -15.22
CA ILE A 23 -11.43 -4.76 -15.11
C ILE A 23 -11.43 -3.23 -15.23
N LEU A 24 -12.56 -2.59 -15.57
CA LEU A 24 -12.61 -1.14 -15.81
C LEU A 24 -12.98 -0.29 -14.58
N TRP A 25 -13.28 -0.91 -13.42
CA TRP A 25 -13.65 -0.18 -12.19
C TRP A 25 -12.49 0.13 -11.26
N VAL A 26 -11.29 -0.41 -11.54
CA VAL A 26 -10.13 -0.20 -10.67
C VAL A 26 -9.64 1.25 -10.78
N ASN A 27 -9.64 1.86 -11.96
CA ASN A 27 -9.01 3.18 -12.13
C ASN A 27 -9.86 4.36 -11.62
N ALA A 28 -11.19 4.29 -11.70
CA ALA A 28 -12.07 5.37 -11.23
C ALA A 28 -12.13 5.48 -9.70
N ALA A 29 -12.03 4.35 -8.99
CA ALA A 29 -11.97 4.34 -7.52
C ALA A 29 -10.67 4.95 -6.99
N HIS A 30 -9.56 4.83 -7.74
CA HIS A 30 -8.26 5.37 -7.33
C HIS A 30 -8.19 6.91 -7.44
N ALA A 31 -8.75 7.53 -8.48
CA ALA A 31 -8.73 9.00 -8.64
C ALA A 31 -9.51 9.74 -7.52
N GLN A 32 -10.64 9.19 -7.05
CA GLN A 32 -11.42 9.77 -5.95
C GLN A 32 -10.74 9.65 -4.58
N THR A 33 -9.63 8.89 -4.47
CA THR A 33 -8.91 8.68 -3.21
C THR A 33 -7.72 9.64 -3.02
N ALA A 34 -7.22 10.30 -4.07
CA ALA A 34 -6.04 11.17 -3.97
C ALA A 34 -6.20 12.28 -2.91
N PRO A 35 -7.32 13.04 -2.84
CA PRO A 35 -7.48 14.08 -1.82
C PRO A 35 -7.44 13.51 -0.38
N LYS A 36 -8.07 12.36 -0.15
CA LYS A 36 -8.11 11.71 1.16
C LYS A 36 -6.76 11.11 1.55
N ILE A 37 -6.04 10.56 0.57
CA ILE A 37 -4.66 10.09 0.75
C ILE A 37 -3.74 11.25 1.15
N ILE A 38 -3.82 12.38 0.44
CA ILE A 38 -3.05 13.59 0.74
C ILE A 38 -3.41 14.11 2.13
N GLU A 39 -4.69 14.17 2.47
CA GLU A 39 -5.15 14.62 3.79
C GLU A 39 -4.53 13.76 4.91
N LYS A 40 -4.59 12.42 4.78
CA LYS A 40 -4.02 11.49 5.76
C LYS A 40 -2.52 11.63 5.90
N TYR A 41 -1.83 11.69 4.76
CA TYR A 41 -0.40 11.98 4.73
C TYR A 41 -0.06 13.29 5.47
N GLU A 42 -0.79 14.37 5.18
CA GLU A 42 -0.52 15.68 5.80
C GLU A 42 -0.81 15.72 7.29
N GLN A 43 -1.89 15.07 7.73
CA GLN A 43 -2.22 14.94 9.16
C GLN A 43 -1.08 14.25 9.90
N ALA A 44 -0.57 13.13 9.34
CA ALA A 44 0.55 12.41 9.93
C ALA A 44 1.85 13.21 9.89
N ALA A 45 2.17 13.90 8.79
CA ALA A 45 3.34 14.76 8.68
C ALA A 45 3.33 15.93 9.68
N LYS A 46 2.15 16.43 10.03
CA LYS A 46 1.97 17.49 11.03
C LYS A 46 1.96 16.97 12.47
N SER A 47 1.85 15.65 12.69
CA SER A 47 1.72 15.06 14.03
C SER A 47 2.97 15.18 14.92
N GLY A 48 4.13 15.48 14.33
CA GLY A 48 5.40 15.57 15.06
C GLY A 48 5.97 14.24 15.54
N LYS A 49 5.36 13.10 15.18
CA LYS A 49 5.82 11.76 15.54
C LYS A 49 7.02 11.34 14.68
N ALA A 50 8.22 11.74 15.09
CA ALA A 50 9.44 11.29 14.43
C ALA A 50 9.87 9.88 14.92
N PRO A 51 10.39 9.01 14.03
CA PRO A 51 10.92 7.71 14.43
C PRO A 51 12.16 7.87 15.32
N SER A 52 12.21 7.16 16.44
CA SER A 52 13.25 7.29 17.47
C SER A 52 14.13 6.05 17.64
N THR A 53 13.64 4.88 17.23
CA THR A 53 14.36 3.58 17.28
C THR A 53 14.82 3.12 15.90
N ALA A 54 15.82 2.23 15.86
CA ALA A 54 16.29 1.66 14.58
C ALA A 54 15.16 0.94 13.82
N THR A 55 14.31 0.20 14.52
CA THR A 55 13.15 -0.50 13.94
C THR A 55 12.12 0.45 13.35
N GLN A 56 11.83 1.57 14.02
CA GLN A 56 10.90 2.58 13.47
C GLN A 56 11.46 3.23 12.21
N MET A 57 12.75 3.57 12.20
CA MET A 57 13.42 4.10 11.00
C MET A 57 13.46 3.07 9.87
N ALA A 58 13.72 1.80 10.17
CA ALA A 58 13.65 0.71 9.21
C ALA A 58 12.23 0.57 8.62
N GLY A 59 11.21 0.75 9.46
CA GLY A 59 9.81 0.77 9.04
C GLY A 59 9.54 1.90 8.05
N CYS A 60 9.97 3.12 8.37
CA CYS A 60 9.90 4.25 7.44
C CYS A 60 10.52 3.94 6.09
N ALA A 61 11.72 3.33 6.08
CA ALA A 61 12.40 2.97 4.85
C ALA A 61 11.61 1.93 4.03
N ALA A 62 11.09 0.87 4.67
CA ALA A 62 10.31 -0.16 4.01
C ALA A 62 9.03 0.41 3.36
N TYR A 63 8.31 1.27 4.07
CA TYR A 63 7.09 1.90 3.56
C TYR A 63 7.37 2.85 2.39
N TRP A 64 8.39 3.70 2.49
CA TRP A 64 8.78 4.58 1.38
C TRP A 64 9.28 3.80 0.16
N LYS A 65 10.01 2.70 0.36
CA LYS A 65 10.45 1.81 -0.71
C LYS A 65 9.25 1.17 -1.42
N ARG A 66 8.28 0.64 -0.66
CA ARG A 66 7.07 0.04 -1.22
C ARG A 66 6.25 1.07 -2.00
N TRP A 67 6.05 2.25 -1.44
CA TRP A 67 5.34 3.33 -2.12
C TRP A 67 5.99 3.68 -3.46
N GLY A 68 7.31 3.94 -3.45
CA GLY A 68 8.08 4.21 -4.66
C GLY A 68 7.94 3.14 -5.74
N ALA A 69 8.02 1.87 -5.37
CA ALA A 69 7.88 0.75 -6.31
C ALA A 69 6.48 0.66 -6.94
N THR A 70 5.44 1.10 -6.22
CA THR A 70 4.06 1.04 -6.73
C THR A 70 3.74 2.20 -7.66
N LEU A 71 4.33 3.38 -7.45
CA LEU A 71 4.18 4.54 -8.32
C LEU A 71 4.57 4.27 -9.78
N GLU A 72 5.56 3.39 -10.01
CA GLU A 72 6.02 3.07 -11.37
C GLU A 72 5.15 1.99 -12.05
N ARG A 73 4.36 1.24 -11.29
CA ARG A 73 3.68 0.02 -11.77
C ARG A 73 2.15 0.10 -11.73
N ASP A 74 1.61 0.67 -10.67
CA ASP A 74 0.23 0.46 -10.25
C ASP A 74 -0.65 1.72 -10.38
N TRP A 75 -0.05 2.89 -10.61
CA TRP A 75 -0.76 4.18 -10.60
C TRP A 75 -0.62 4.94 -11.92
N GLU A 76 -1.71 5.56 -12.36
CA GLU A 76 -1.72 6.41 -13.56
C GLU A 76 -0.98 7.73 -13.32
N GLY A 77 -0.34 8.27 -14.36
CA GLY A 77 0.43 9.52 -14.27
C GLY A 77 -0.37 10.72 -13.75
N LYS A 78 -1.68 10.79 -14.05
CA LYS A 78 -2.56 11.85 -13.52
C LYS A 78 -2.69 11.77 -11.99
N PHE A 79 -2.92 10.57 -11.45
CA PHE A 79 -2.99 10.34 -10.01
C PHE A 79 -1.67 10.71 -9.32
N ILE A 80 -0.53 10.31 -9.91
CA ILE A 80 0.80 10.66 -9.40
C ILE A 80 1.01 12.19 -9.42
N SER A 81 0.53 12.87 -10.46
CA SER A 81 0.58 14.33 -10.57
C SER A 81 -0.25 15.02 -9.48
N GLU A 82 -1.44 14.51 -9.17
CA GLU A 82 -2.33 15.06 -8.13
C GLU A 82 -1.72 14.93 -6.72
N MET A 83 -0.97 13.85 -6.47
CA MET A 83 -0.26 13.61 -5.21
C MET A 83 0.89 14.62 -4.97
N GLY A 84 1.37 15.27 -6.02
CA GLY A 84 2.37 16.32 -5.98
C GLY A 84 3.74 15.87 -5.49
N ALA A 85 4.65 16.84 -5.28
CA ALA A 85 6.04 16.58 -4.92
C ALA A 85 6.22 15.82 -3.60
N LYS A 86 5.23 15.86 -2.70
CA LYS A 86 5.26 15.23 -1.37
C LYS A 86 5.25 13.70 -1.44
N LEU A 87 4.62 13.13 -2.45
CA LEU A 87 4.47 11.69 -2.63
C LEU A 87 5.01 11.20 -3.97
N ALA A 88 5.81 12.02 -4.66
CA ALA A 88 6.41 11.71 -5.94
C ALA A 88 7.49 10.59 -5.86
N PRO A 89 7.79 9.89 -6.97
CA PRO A 89 8.79 8.81 -6.99
C PRO A 89 10.17 9.23 -6.47
N ALA A 90 10.63 10.42 -6.87
CA ALA A 90 11.93 10.96 -6.42
C ALA A 90 12.00 11.15 -4.90
N LYS A 91 10.91 11.65 -4.30
CA LYS A 91 10.78 11.83 -2.85
C LYS A 91 10.75 10.48 -2.14
N ALA A 92 10.02 9.51 -2.69
CA ALA A 92 9.96 8.16 -2.15
C ALA A 92 11.34 7.48 -2.13
N LYS A 93 12.09 7.55 -3.23
CA LYS A 93 13.47 7.05 -3.32
C LYS A 93 14.39 7.73 -2.31
N LYS A 94 14.34 9.06 -2.21
CA LYS A 94 15.13 9.84 -1.24
C LYS A 94 14.84 9.41 0.20
N ASN A 95 13.56 9.36 0.58
CA ASN A 95 13.15 9.00 1.94
C ASN A 95 13.50 7.56 2.28
N ALA A 96 13.29 6.61 1.35
CA ALA A 96 13.66 5.21 1.57
C ALA A 96 15.16 5.06 1.88
N ALA A 97 16.03 5.68 1.07
CA ALA A 97 17.47 5.64 1.27
C ALA A 97 17.90 6.34 2.57
N PHE A 98 17.36 7.53 2.85
CA PHE A 98 17.65 8.26 4.08
C PHE A 98 17.35 7.42 5.32
N TRP A 99 16.13 6.88 5.40
CA TRP A 99 15.69 6.14 6.57
C TRP A 99 16.41 4.80 6.71
N GLN A 100 16.76 4.14 5.61
CA GLN A 100 17.55 2.90 5.67
C GLN A 100 18.93 3.15 6.27
N MET A 101 19.62 4.20 5.82
CA MET A 101 20.91 4.61 6.38
C MET A 101 20.80 5.00 7.86
N ALA A 102 19.77 5.78 8.21
CA ALA A 102 19.51 6.18 9.60
C ALA A 102 19.24 4.96 10.50
N ALA A 103 18.43 4.00 10.02
CA ALA A 103 18.12 2.77 10.71
C ALA A 103 19.35 1.92 10.97
N GLN A 104 20.20 1.69 9.94
CA GLN A 104 21.45 0.93 10.10
C GLN A 104 22.41 1.61 11.08
N LYS A 105 22.55 2.94 11.00
CA LYS A 105 23.37 3.71 11.93
C LYS A 105 22.86 3.59 13.36
N LYS A 106 21.55 3.70 13.57
CA LYS A 106 20.91 3.58 14.87
C LYS A 106 21.02 2.14 15.41
N TRP A 107 20.81 1.13 14.56
CA TRP A 107 20.93 -0.28 14.91
C TRP A 107 22.33 -0.60 15.43
N LYS A 108 23.39 -0.17 14.70
CA LYS A 108 24.78 -0.33 15.14
C LYS A 108 25.03 0.30 16.51
N LYS A 109 24.45 1.48 16.78
CA LYS A 109 24.57 2.11 18.11
C LYS A 109 23.87 1.31 19.19
N GLU A 110 22.67 0.80 18.90
CA GLU A 110 21.87 -0.01 19.83
C GLU A 110 22.50 -1.40 20.09
N HIS A 111 23.27 -1.94 19.14
CA HIS A 111 23.82 -3.29 19.16
C HIS A 111 25.36 -3.36 19.12
N LYS A 112 26.04 -2.43 19.81
CA LYS A 112 27.51 -2.44 20.01
C LYS A 112 28.34 -2.57 18.72
N GLY A 113 27.89 -1.95 17.63
CA GLY A 113 28.57 -1.89 16.34
C GLY A 113 28.15 -2.96 15.32
N GLY A 114 27.37 -3.97 15.74
CA GLY A 114 26.91 -5.05 14.86
C GLY A 114 25.69 -4.69 14.02
N LEU A 115 25.52 -5.39 12.88
CA LEU A 115 24.29 -5.40 12.07
C LEU A 115 23.55 -6.74 12.13
N THR A 116 24.01 -7.67 12.98
CA THR A 116 23.36 -8.97 13.16
C THR A 116 21.87 -8.78 13.47
N GLY A 117 21.01 -9.48 12.72
CA GLY A 117 19.56 -9.41 12.88
C GLY A 117 18.85 -8.25 12.15
N TYR A 118 19.59 -7.25 11.65
CA TYR A 118 18.99 -6.10 10.96
C TYR A 118 18.20 -6.53 9.71
N ASP A 119 18.79 -7.35 8.84
CA ASP A 119 18.16 -7.75 7.58
C ASP A 119 16.88 -8.56 7.80
N ALA A 120 16.88 -9.44 8.81
CA ALA A 120 15.69 -10.20 9.19
C ALA A 120 14.58 -9.29 9.74
N ALA A 121 14.94 -8.31 10.57
CA ALA A 121 13.99 -7.32 11.07
C ALA A 121 13.44 -6.45 9.93
N TYR A 122 14.29 -6.01 9.01
CA TYR A 122 13.92 -5.23 7.83
C TYR A 122 12.97 -6.01 6.91
N ALA A 123 13.26 -7.27 6.62
CA ALA A 123 12.38 -8.14 5.82
C ALA A 123 10.99 -8.32 6.43
N GLY A 124 10.88 -8.39 7.77
CA GLY A 124 9.59 -8.39 8.47
C GLY A 124 8.79 -7.09 8.26
N LEU A 125 9.48 -5.96 8.18
CA LEU A 125 8.88 -4.65 7.93
C LEU A 125 8.47 -4.48 6.46
N GLU A 126 9.24 -5.00 5.51
CA GLU A 126 8.85 -5.06 4.09
C GLU A 126 7.55 -5.85 3.90
N LYS A 127 7.40 -7.00 4.57
CA LYS A 127 6.15 -7.78 4.54
C LYS A 127 4.96 -6.99 5.08
N ASN A 128 5.16 -6.18 6.12
CA ASN A 128 4.10 -5.32 6.65
C ASN A 128 3.71 -4.22 5.64
N ALA A 129 4.69 -3.58 5.00
CA ALA A 129 4.45 -2.56 3.97
C ALA A 129 3.71 -3.15 2.76
N ASP A 130 4.08 -4.36 2.32
CA ASP A 130 3.41 -5.08 1.25
C ASP A 130 1.94 -5.37 1.60
N ARG A 131 1.69 -5.93 2.79
CA ARG A 131 0.33 -6.21 3.28
C ARG A 131 -0.53 -4.95 3.35
N ASP A 132 0.00 -3.86 3.89
CA ASP A 132 -0.77 -2.63 4.05
C ASP A 132 -1.03 -1.94 2.70
N TYR A 133 -0.12 -2.10 1.72
CA TYR A 133 -0.39 -1.74 0.33
C TYR A 133 -1.49 -2.62 -0.29
N GLU A 134 -1.52 -3.92 -0.01
CA GLU A 134 -2.62 -4.78 -0.47
C GLU A 134 -3.98 -4.30 0.06
N TYR A 135 -4.06 -3.84 1.32
CA TYR A 135 -5.29 -3.25 1.86
C TYR A 135 -5.73 -1.99 1.11
N LEU A 136 -4.78 -1.14 0.68
CA LEU A 136 -5.04 0.00 -0.17
C LEU A 136 -5.71 -0.42 -1.49
N THR A 137 -5.11 -1.40 -2.18
CA THR A 137 -5.58 -1.85 -3.51
C THR A 137 -6.88 -2.66 -3.47
N ARG A 138 -7.17 -3.36 -2.37
CA ARG A 138 -8.39 -4.17 -2.19
C ARG A 138 -9.57 -3.39 -1.60
N GLY A 139 -9.41 -2.10 -1.32
CA GLY A 139 -10.48 -1.26 -0.77
C GLY A 139 -10.87 -1.62 0.66
N ASN A 140 -9.94 -2.14 1.47
CA ASN A 140 -10.21 -2.37 2.90
C ASN A 140 -10.18 -1.03 3.65
N TYR A 141 -11.32 -0.35 3.70
CA TYR A 141 -11.44 1.05 4.11
C TYR A 141 -10.88 1.39 5.51
N ASP A 142 -10.87 0.44 6.45
CA ASP A 142 -10.35 0.65 7.81
C ASP A 142 -8.82 0.76 7.87
N LYS A 143 -8.12 0.06 6.95
CA LYS A 143 -6.65 -0.04 6.94
C LYS A 143 -6.02 0.56 5.69
N MET A 144 -6.84 0.98 4.74
CA MET A 144 -6.46 1.50 3.42
C MET A 144 -5.42 2.63 3.49
N TYR A 145 -5.47 3.45 4.54
CA TYR A 145 -4.66 4.66 4.67
C TYR A 145 -3.43 4.51 5.59
N ASN A 146 -3.23 3.33 6.21
CA ASN A 146 -2.10 3.10 7.12
C ASN A 146 -0.75 3.42 6.47
N ILE A 147 -0.60 3.07 5.19
CA ILE A 147 0.61 3.37 4.43
C ILE A 147 0.90 4.87 4.45
N PHE A 148 -0.11 5.72 4.22
CA PHE A 148 0.07 7.17 4.15
C PHE A 148 0.26 7.83 5.52
N ASP A 149 -0.35 7.29 6.58
CA ASP A 149 -0.06 7.71 7.96
C ASP A 149 1.42 7.47 8.32
N ILE A 150 1.98 6.33 7.90
CA ILE A 150 3.39 6.02 8.12
C ILE A 150 4.28 6.90 7.24
N LEU A 151 3.99 7.04 5.94
CA LEU A 151 4.77 7.90 5.04
C LEU A 151 4.82 9.35 5.55
N GLY A 152 3.68 9.89 6.00
CA GLY A 152 3.61 11.25 6.55
C GLY A 152 4.43 11.41 7.83
N SER A 153 4.31 10.48 8.79
CA SER A 153 5.11 10.48 10.03
C SER A 153 6.62 10.37 9.76
N CYS A 154 6.97 9.77 8.62
CA CYS A 154 8.34 9.56 8.16
C CYS A 154 8.76 10.58 7.09
N ASP A 155 8.06 11.70 6.90
CA ASP A 155 8.46 12.68 5.89
C ASP A 155 9.72 13.44 6.33
N THR A 156 10.78 13.37 5.51
CA THR A 156 11.98 14.18 5.72
C THR A 156 11.79 15.51 5.01
N LYS A 157 11.83 16.61 5.77
CA LYS A 157 11.69 17.97 5.20
C LYS A 157 12.83 18.29 4.23
#